data_AF-A0A4S8MFH8-F1
#
_entry.id   AF-A0A4S8MFH8-F1
#
_cell.length_a   1.000
_cell.length_b   1.000
_cell.length_c   1.000
_cell.angle_alpha   90.00
_cell.angle_beta   90.00
_cell.angle_gamma   90.00
#
_symmetry.space_group_name_H-M   'P 1'
#
loop_
_entity.id
_entity.type
_entity.pdbx_description
1 polymer ?
#
loop_
_entity_poly.entity_id
_entity_poly.type
_entity_poly.pdbx_seq_one_letter_code
_entity_poly.pdbx_strand_id
1 'polypeptide(L)'
;MLTLSGKITCFDYYKALERLTDNTGQKLPNRYPTVLRVVRQWRNLRMLRRGGRGNDGDWDISKTQAGELAVACIACPQPGINLPSDWHDTPAEIKFLYTMFLVFDACFRLKRKKISSWNRDPSLQDGWAYFVENGPYLDWCRKMAEQKEMSTCTGLATLDHANTKFHDGYDETGKGCSLCARHEIILKNAMGALQVGERYANIDFIKASLLQHIHKHLALLVSYDIVCQWSKKVINRLKKLPPLVRLDLTLRTISFVIPKLHILGHLISCQEKFSLNYTHGVGQTDAEGIERVWAGLGGVATSLKEMGPGSHHDTLDDHMGHWNWCKIVGLGKFICDSFLYYI
;
A
#
# COMPACT_ATOMS: atom_id res chain seq x y z
N MET A 1 -15.16 -6.12 -12.71
CA MET A 1 -14.86 -7.52 -12.31
C MET A 1 -13.84 -8.13 -13.26
N LEU A 2 -14.11 -8.21 -14.56
CA LEU A 2 -13.18 -8.82 -15.53
C LEU A 2 -11.74 -8.26 -15.48
N THR A 3 -11.59 -6.93 -15.53
CA THR A 3 -10.26 -6.27 -15.36
C THR A 3 -9.65 -6.56 -13.98
N LEU A 4 -10.45 -6.60 -12.92
CA LEU A 4 -9.96 -6.74 -11.55
C LEU A 4 -9.41 -8.14 -11.25
N SER A 5 -10.11 -9.16 -11.75
CA SER A 5 -9.76 -10.57 -11.55
C SER A 5 -8.80 -11.08 -12.64
N GLY A 6 -9.12 -10.85 -13.91
CA GLY A 6 -8.33 -11.33 -15.05
C GLY A 6 -7.19 -10.41 -15.48
N LYS A 7 -7.06 -9.22 -14.88
CA LYS A 7 -6.03 -8.21 -15.21
C LYS A 7 -6.03 -7.77 -16.68
N ILE A 8 -7.16 -7.99 -17.38
CA ILE A 8 -7.32 -7.63 -18.79
C ILE A 8 -7.27 -6.11 -18.94
N THR A 9 -6.46 -5.64 -19.89
CA THR A 9 -6.33 -4.21 -20.17
C THR A 9 -7.61 -3.65 -20.77
N CYS A 10 -7.87 -2.36 -20.56
CA CYS A 10 -9.03 -1.72 -21.21
C CYS A 10 -8.94 -1.80 -22.74
N PHE A 11 -7.72 -1.78 -23.28
CA PHE A 11 -7.47 -1.88 -24.71
C PHE A 11 -7.88 -3.25 -25.26
N ASP A 12 -7.45 -4.34 -24.62
CA ASP A 12 -7.80 -5.70 -25.07
C ASP A 12 -9.30 -5.95 -24.95
N TYR A 13 -9.93 -5.47 -23.87
CA TYR A 13 -11.38 -5.54 -23.71
C TYR A 13 -12.11 -4.78 -24.83
N TYR A 14 -11.67 -3.55 -25.12
CA TYR A 14 -12.23 -2.75 -26.20
C TYR A 14 -12.03 -3.41 -27.58
N LYS A 15 -10.85 -3.97 -27.85
CA LYS A 15 -10.56 -4.72 -29.08
C LYS A 15 -11.40 -5.97 -29.23
N ALA A 16 -11.68 -6.67 -28.13
CA ALA A 16 -12.60 -7.80 -28.16
C ALA A 16 -14.02 -7.36 -28.55
N LEU A 17 -14.50 -6.24 -28.01
CA LEU A 17 -15.80 -5.66 -28.39
C LEU A 17 -15.86 -5.24 -29.86
N GLU A 18 -14.80 -4.61 -30.39
CA GLU A 18 -14.71 -4.27 -31.81
C GLU A 18 -14.84 -5.52 -32.68
N ARG A 19 -14.08 -6.58 -32.36
CA ARG A 19 -14.12 -7.85 -33.12
C ARG A 19 -15.43 -8.61 -32.99
N LEU A 20 -16.10 -8.54 -31.84
CA LEU A 20 -17.43 -9.14 -31.66
C LEU A 20 -18.50 -8.40 -32.48
N THR A 21 -18.30 -7.10 -32.72
CA THR A 21 -19.21 -6.29 -33.54
C THR A 21 -18.96 -6.52 -35.02
N ASP A 22 -17.70 -6.46 -35.45
CA ASP A 22 -17.26 -6.81 -36.80
C ASP A 22 -15.83 -7.37 -36.77
N ASN A 23 -15.69 -8.64 -37.15
CA ASN A 23 -14.40 -9.32 -37.25
C ASN A 23 -13.83 -9.32 -38.68
N THR A 24 -14.46 -8.63 -39.63
CA THR A 24 -14.02 -8.56 -41.03
C THR A 24 -13.04 -7.42 -41.31
N GLY A 25 -12.84 -6.52 -40.34
CA GLY A 25 -11.82 -5.46 -40.40
C GLY A 25 -12.35 -4.10 -40.84
N GLN A 26 -13.66 -3.86 -40.81
CA GLN A 26 -14.19 -2.52 -41.04
C GLN A 26 -13.72 -1.58 -39.93
N LYS A 27 -13.30 -0.37 -40.32
CA LYS A 27 -12.85 0.64 -39.38
C LYS A 27 -14.06 1.23 -38.65
N LEU A 28 -14.30 0.77 -37.42
CA LEU A 28 -15.30 1.34 -36.53
C LEU A 28 -14.86 2.74 -36.02
N PRO A 29 -15.80 3.64 -35.69
CA PRO A 29 -15.46 4.90 -35.02
C PRO A 29 -14.75 4.65 -33.69
N ASN A 30 -13.64 5.35 -33.45
CA ASN A 30 -12.87 5.17 -32.21
C ASN A 30 -13.64 5.70 -30.99
N ARG A 31 -14.13 4.79 -30.14
CA ARG A 31 -14.79 5.11 -28.87
C ARG A 31 -13.91 4.81 -27.65
N TYR A 32 -12.67 4.37 -27.85
CA TYR A 32 -11.77 4.00 -26.76
C TYR A 32 -11.56 5.11 -25.71
N PRO A 33 -11.34 6.40 -26.10
CA PRO A 33 -11.22 7.47 -25.10
C PRO A 33 -12.48 7.66 -24.24
N THR A 34 -13.66 7.49 -24.84
CA THR A 34 -14.94 7.54 -24.11
C THR A 34 -15.05 6.37 -23.13
N VAL A 35 -14.67 5.16 -23.55
CA VAL A 35 -14.66 3.97 -22.69
C VAL A 35 -13.73 4.17 -21.50
N LEU A 36 -12.52 4.70 -21.70
CA LEU A 36 -11.59 4.99 -20.60
C LEU A 36 -12.21 5.95 -19.57
N ARG A 37 -12.87 7.02 -20.03
CA ARG A 37 -13.53 8.00 -19.15
C ARG A 37 -14.67 7.36 -18.34
N VAL A 38 -15.55 6.60 -19.00
CA VAL A 38 -16.69 5.93 -18.35
C VAL A 38 -16.21 4.90 -17.33
N VAL A 39 -15.21 4.08 -17.69
CA VAL A 39 -14.64 3.07 -16.77
C VAL A 39 -14.07 3.75 -15.53
N ARG A 40 -13.36 4.87 -15.71
CA ARG A 40 -12.78 5.62 -14.59
C ARG A 40 -13.85 6.18 -13.64
N GLN A 41 -14.87 6.86 -14.18
CA GLN A 41 -15.99 7.38 -13.39
C GLN A 41 -16.73 6.24 -12.67
N TRP A 42 -16.98 5.13 -13.37
CA TRP A 42 -17.62 3.96 -12.80
C TRP A 42 -16.84 3.36 -11.61
N ARG A 43 -15.52 3.27 -11.70
CA ARG A 43 -14.68 2.80 -10.59
C ARG A 43 -14.82 3.68 -9.35
N ASN A 44 -14.71 4.99 -9.53
CA ASN A 44 -14.88 5.96 -8.45
C ASN A 44 -16.28 5.88 -7.81
N LEU A 45 -17.34 5.87 -8.63
CA LEU A 45 -18.72 5.69 -8.15
C LEU A 45 -18.92 4.38 -7.38
N ARG A 46 -18.29 3.28 -7.81
CA ARG A 46 -18.34 2.01 -7.08
C ARG A 46 -17.64 2.09 -5.72
N MET A 47 -16.52 2.79 -5.63
CA MET A 47 -15.83 3.02 -4.36
C MET A 47 -16.69 3.87 -3.41
N LEU A 48 -17.25 4.98 -3.91
CA LEU A 48 -18.15 5.85 -3.15
C LEU A 48 -19.38 5.10 -2.64
N ARG A 49 -20.03 4.30 -3.51
CA ARG A 49 -21.17 3.46 -3.14
C ARG A 49 -20.80 2.46 -2.05
N ARG A 50 -19.64 1.81 -2.15
CA ARG A 50 -19.16 0.86 -1.13
C ARG A 50 -18.85 1.56 0.19
N GLY A 51 -18.30 2.77 0.16
CA GLY A 51 -18.05 3.61 1.33
C GLY A 51 -19.29 4.30 1.90
N GLY A 52 -20.49 4.02 1.35
CA GLY A 52 -21.75 4.58 1.81
C GLY A 52 -21.95 6.07 1.53
N ARG A 53 -21.06 6.71 0.76
CA ARG A 53 -21.05 8.17 0.57
C ARG A 53 -22.30 8.73 -0.12
N GLY A 54 -23.01 7.90 -0.88
CA GLY A 54 -24.28 8.28 -1.51
C GLY A 54 -25.50 8.23 -0.58
N ASN A 55 -25.35 7.65 0.62
CA ASN A 55 -26.40 7.55 1.64
C ASN A 55 -26.10 8.43 2.87
N ASP A 56 -25.05 9.25 2.80
CA ASP A 56 -24.70 10.19 3.85
C ASP A 56 -25.63 11.41 3.73
N GLY A 57 -26.60 11.51 4.64
CA GLY A 57 -27.58 12.60 4.65
C GLY A 57 -27.04 13.91 5.21
N ASP A 58 -25.89 13.85 5.88
CA ASP A 58 -25.30 14.98 6.59
C ASP A 58 -24.22 15.66 5.75
N TRP A 59 -23.43 14.89 5.01
CA TRP A 59 -22.24 15.37 4.29
C TRP A 59 -22.24 15.05 2.79
N ASP A 60 -21.81 16.03 1.99
CA ASP A 60 -21.53 15.83 0.58
C ASP A 60 -20.30 14.94 0.35
N ILE A 61 -20.23 14.31 -0.82
CA ILE A 61 -19.11 13.46 -1.26
C ILE A 61 -17.78 14.22 -1.17
N SER A 62 -17.77 15.55 -1.38
CA SER A 62 -16.57 16.37 -1.27
C SER A 62 -15.93 16.35 0.13
N LYS A 63 -16.66 15.92 1.16
CA LYS A 63 -16.17 15.82 2.55
C LYS A 63 -15.60 14.44 2.89
N THR A 64 -15.51 13.52 1.91
CA THR A 64 -14.86 12.21 2.10
C THR A 64 -13.44 12.42 2.61
N GLN A 65 -13.13 11.86 3.78
CA GLN A 65 -11.84 12.04 4.44
C GLN A 65 -10.80 11.04 3.95
N ALA A 66 -9.55 11.30 4.31
CA ALA A 66 -8.43 10.45 3.94
C ALA A 66 -8.65 9.00 4.40
N GLY A 67 -8.51 8.05 3.48
CA GLY A 67 -8.62 6.62 3.76
C GLY A 67 -10.03 6.08 4.04
N GLU A 68 -11.09 6.90 3.98
CA GLU A 68 -12.46 6.45 4.29
C GLU A 68 -13.02 5.40 3.32
N LEU A 69 -12.57 5.39 2.06
CA LEU A 69 -13.04 4.46 1.02
C LEU A 69 -12.25 3.15 0.97
N ALA A 70 -11.18 3.02 1.76
CA ALA A 70 -10.39 1.80 1.83
C ALA A 70 -11.11 0.71 2.63
N VAL A 71 -11.11 -0.52 2.09
CA VAL A 71 -11.65 -1.69 2.78
C VAL A 71 -10.74 -2.05 3.95
N ALA A 72 -11.25 -1.89 5.17
CA ALA A 72 -10.51 -2.13 6.41
C ALA A 72 -10.32 -3.63 6.71
N CYS A 73 -9.27 -3.95 7.46
CA CYS A 73 -9.03 -5.29 7.96
C CYS A 73 -9.87 -5.56 9.22
N ILE A 74 -10.86 -6.46 9.14
CA ILE A 74 -11.75 -6.76 10.28
C ILE A 74 -11.07 -7.58 11.39
N ALA A 75 -9.99 -8.28 11.08
CA ALA A 75 -9.25 -9.10 12.05
C ALA A 75 -8.06 -8.39 12.70
N CYS A 76 -7.69 -7.20 12.22
CA CYS A 76 -6.68 -6.39 12.91
C CYS A 76 -7.24 -5.83 14.22
N PRO A 77 -6.39 -5.59 15.24
CA PRO A 77 -6.78 -4.93 16.49
C PRO A 77 -7.41 -3.56 16.22
N GLN A 78 -8.66 -3.38 16.66
CA GLN A 78 -9.45 -2.16 16.54
C GLN A 78 -10.12 -1.84 17.87
N PRO A 79 -9.50 -0.97 18.70
CA PRO A 79 -10.09 -0.51 19.96
C PRO A 79 -11.52 -0.01 19.79
N GLY A 80 -12.43 -0.42 20.68
CA GLY A 80 -13.85 -0.08 20.62
C GLY A 80 -14.68 -0.87 19.60
N ILE A 81 -14.05 -1.74 18.80
CA ILE A 81 -14.75 -2.59 17.82
C ILE A 81 -14.57 -4.07 18.18
N ASN A 82 -13.32 -4.54 18.24
CA ASN A 82 -13.01 -5.97 18.40
C ASN A 82 -11.98 -6.26 19.50
N LEU A 83 -11.70 -5.29 20.37
CA LEU A 83 -10.85 -5.46 21.55
C LEU A 83 -11.67 -5.28 22.84
N PRO A 84 -11.32 -6.00 23.93
CA PRO A 84 -11.88 -5.75 25.26
C PRO A 84 -11.68 -4.29 25.71
N SER A 85 -12.51 -3.75 26.61
CA SER A 85 -12.39 -2.35 27.06
C SER A 85 -11.08 -2.05 27.83
N ASP A 86 -10.57 -3.05 28.52
CA ASP A 86 -9.36 -3.05 29.35
C ASP A 86 -8.10 -3.49 28.58
N TRP A 87 -8.16 -3.64 27.26
CA TRP A 87 -7.04 -4.10 26.43
C TRP A 87 -5.75 -3.29 26.63
N HIS A 88 -5.85 -2.02 27.04
CA HIS A 88 -4.70 -1.14 27.26
C HIS A 88 -3.91 -1.47 28.54
N ASP A 89 -4.57 -2.08 29.53
CA ASP A 89 -4.00 -2.51 30.82
C ASP A 89 -3.42 -3.93 30.77
N THR A 90 -3.46 -4.56 29.60
CA THR A 90 -2.99 -5.91 29.37
C THR A 90 -1.54 -6.10 29.82
N PRO A 91 -1.24 -7.13 30.64
CA PRO A 91 0.11 -7.45 31.06
C PRO A 91 1.09 -7.58 29.88
N ALA A 92 2.35 -7.19 30.11
CA ALA A 92 3.36 -7.12 29.05
C ALA A 92 3.55 -8.47 28.33
N GLU A 93 3.38 -9.57 29.07
CA GLU A 93 3.56 -10.95 28.63
C GLU A 93 2.52 -11.37 27.58
N ILE A 94 1.32 -10.79 27.60
CA ILE A 94 0.23 -11.12 26.67
C ILE A 94 -0.18 -9.93 25.78
N LYS A 95 0.49 -8.79 25.90
CA LYS A 95 0.27 -7.59 25.09
C LYS A 95 0.40 -7.86 23.58
N PHE A 96 1.14 -8.90 23.20
CA PHE A 96 1.30 -9.33 21.81
C PHE A 96 -0.01 -9.73 21.13
N LEU A 97 -1.06 -10.09 21.89
CA LEU A 97 -2.39 -10.40 21.36
C LEU A 97 -3.02 -9.20 20.64
N TYR A 98 -2.67 -7.99 21.07
CA TYR A 98 -3.22 -6.74 20.54
C TYR A 98 -2.22 -5.95 19.68
N THR A 99 -1.04 -6.53 19.41
CA THR A 99 -0.04 -5.88 18.56
C THR A 99 -0.47 -5.86 17.10
N MET A 100 -0.34 -4.70 16.46
CA MET A 100 -0.57 -4.52 15.03
C MET A 100 0.72 -4.81 14.26
N PHE A 101 0.62 -5.70 13.26
CA PHE A 101 1.75 -6.13 12.44
C PHE A 101 1.73 -5.39 11.11
N LEU A 102 2.69 -4.50 10.91
CA LEU A 102 2.84 -3.70 9.71
C LEU A 102 4.05 -4.23 8.93
N VAL A 103 3.88 -4.49 7.64
CA VAL A 103 4.99 -4.74 6.73
C VAL A 103 5.11 -3.58 5.76
N PHE A 104 6.33 -3.20 5.39
CA PHE A 104 6.63 -2.20 4.37
C PHE A 104 7.53 -2.83 3.30
N ASP A 105 7.32 -2.44 2.06
CA ASP A 105 8.17 -2.81 0.93
C ASP A 105 7.95 -1.85 -0.27
N ALA A 106 8.86 -1.89 -1.24
CA ALA A 106 8.82 -1.16 -2.51
C ALA A 106 8.76 -2.07 -3.74
N CYS A 107 7.74 -1.85 -4.58
CA CYS A 107 7.59 -2.52 -5.86
C CYS A 107 8.06 -1.64 -7.03
N PHE A 108 9.14 -2.05 -7.71
CA PHE A 108 9.69 -1.36 -8.90
C PHE A 108 9.07 -1.81 -10.23
N ARG A 109 8.07 -2.71 -10.20
CA ARG A 109 7.32 -3.12 -11.39
C ARG A 109 6.17 -2.15 -11.72
N LEU A 110 5.59 -1.52 -10.70
CA LEU A 110 4.48 -0.58 -10.81
C LEU A 110 4.93 0.84 -11.19
N LYS A 111 5.62 0.95 -12.33
CA LYS A 111 6.18 2.21 -12.86
C LYS A 111 5.11 3.06 -13.55
N ARG A 112 5.36 4.37 -13.66
CA ARG A 112 4.59 5.30 -14.51
C ARG A 112 5.52 6.19 -15.33
N LYS A 113 5.32 6.20 -16.65
CA LYS A 113 6.09 7.08 -17.55
C LYS A 113 5.72 8.55 -17.37
N LYS A 114 6.65 9.42 -17.70
CA LYS A 114 6.48 10.87 -17.74
C LYS A 114 5.81 11.33 -19.04
N ILE A 115 4.50 11.13 -19.14
CA ILE A 115 3.71 11.41 -20.36
C ILE A 115 2.48 12.32 -20.14
N SER A 116 2.18 12.66 -18.88
CA SER A 116 1.04 13.51 -18.50
C SER A 116 1.36 14.27 -17.21
N SER A 117 0.40 15.06 -16.70
CA SER A 117 0.53 15.83 -15.46
C SER A 117 -0.75 15.76 -14.64
N TRP A 118 -0.66 16.08 -13.35
CA TRP A 118 -1.81 16.15 -12.44
C TRP A 118 -2.88 17.15 -12.89
N ASN A 119 -2.51 18.22 -13.59
CA ASN A 119 -3.48 19.16 -14.15
C ASN A 119 -4.26 18.58 -15.32
N ARG A 120 -3.63 17.72 -16.14
CA ARG A 120 -4.26 17.09 -17.31
C ARG A 120 -5.03 15.82 -16.95
N ASP A 121 -4.59 15.13 -15.91
CA ASP A 121 -5.19 13.89 -15.43
C ASP A 121 -5.18 13.87 -13.88
N PRO A 122 -6.03 14.68 -13.22
CA PRO A 122 -6.14 14.73 -11.75
C PRO A 122 -6.83 13.48 -11.24
N SER A 123 -6.49 12.95 -10.06
CA SER A 123 -7.23 11.84 -9.44
C SER A 123 -8.68 12.24 -9.11
N LEU A 124 -9.62 11.28 -9.17
CA LEU A 124 -11.01 11.49 -8.73
C LEU A 124 -11.21 11.21 -7.23
N GLN A 125 -10.17 10.76 -6.53
CA GLN A 125 -10.26 10.23 -5.16
C GLN A 125 -8.93 10.34 -4.41
N ASP A 126 -8.21 11.44 -4.64
CA ASP A 126 -6.88 11.67 -4.05
C ASP A 126 -6.94 11.52 -2.52
N GLY A 127 -6.14 10.61 -1.98
CA GLY A 127 -6.10 10.32 -0.55
C GLY A 127 -7.32 9.61 0.03
N TRP A 128 -8.41 9.38 -0.70
CA TRP A 128 -9.65 8.82 -0.11
C TRP A 128 -9.57 7.32 0.23
N ALA A 129 -8.56 6.58 -0.26
CA ALA A 129 -8.43 5.15 -0.03
C ALA A 129 -7.00 4.73 0.38
N TYR A 130 -6.24 4.11 -0.53
CA TYR A 130 -4.97 3.47 -0.19
C TYR A 130 -3.78 4.38 -0.45
N PHE A 131 -3.84 5.23 -1.48
CA PHE A 131 -2.80 6.23 -1.71
C PHE A 131 -2.80 7.31 -0.63
N VAL A 132 -1.62 7.80 -0.27
CA VAL A 132 -1.46 9.07 0.47
C VAL A 132 -1.94 10.25 -0.37
N GLU A 133 -2.33 11.35 0.29
CA GLU A 133 -2.67 12.60 -0.41
C GLU A 133 -1.47 13.11 -1.23
N ASN A 134 -1.67 13.29 -2.53
CA ASN A 134 -0.55 13.48 -3.46
C ASN A 134 0.17 14.81 -3.26
N GLY A 135 -0.54 15.92 -3.06
CA GLY A 135 0.07 17.25 -2.93
C GLY A 135 1.10 17.32 -1.79
N PRO A 136 0.66 17.13 -0.52
CA PRO A 136 1.57 17.15 0.64
C PRO A 136 2.70 16.13 0.54
N TYR A 137 2.43 14.95 -0.04
CA TYR A 137 3.43 13.90 -0.21
C TYR A 137 4.52 14.29 -1.21
N LEU A 138 4.14 14.83 -2.38
CA LEU A 138 5.08 15.25 -3.41
C LEU A 138 5.90 16.46 -2.96
N ASP A 139 5.30 17.39 -2.22
CA ASP A 139 6.00 18.52 -1.62
C ASP A 139 7.09 18.05 -0.66
N TRP A 140 6.77 17.07 0.19
CA TRP A 140 7.73 16.45 1.08
C TRP A 140 8.86 15.73 0.32
N CYS A 141 8.50 14.93 -0.68
CA CYS A 141 9.47 14.17 -1.48
C CYS A 141 10.43 15.07 -2.27
N ARG A 142 9.98 16.26 -2.69
CA ARG A 142 10.82 17.29 -3.31
C ARG A 142 11.72 17.96 -2.29
N LYS A 143 11.18 18.32 -1.12
CA LYS A 143 11.97 18.90 -0.01
C LYS A 143 13.12 17.99 0.44
N MET A 144 12.91 16.68 0.38
CA MET A 144 13.90 15.66 0.77
C MET A 144 14.73 15.11 -0.40
N ALA A 145 14.75 15.79 -1.56
CA ALA A 145 15.45 15.31 -2.76
C ALA A 145 16.92 14.97 -2.53
N GLU A 146 17.61 15.76 -1.70
CA GLU A 146 19.05 15.60 -1.43
C GLU A 146 19.36 14.68 -0.24
N GLN A 147 18.34 14.02 0.34
CA GLN A 147 18.56 13.07 1.42
C GLN A 147 19.40 11.89 0.91
N LYS A 148 20.64 11.81 1.42
CA LYS A 148 21.53 10.68 1.13
C LYS A 148 21.25 9.52 2.07
N GLU A 149 21.17 8.34 1.48
CA GLU A 149 20.99 7.07 2.19
C GLU A 149 22.21 6.20 1.86
N MET A 150 22.90 5.74 2.90
CA MET A 150 24.06 4.87 2.73
C MET A 150 23.66 3.46 3.14
N SER A 151 23.77 2.53 2.19
CA SER A 151 23.50 1.13 2.46
C SER A 151 24.67 0.53 3.24
N THR A 152 24.43 0.06 4.46
CA THR A 152 25.47 -0.55 5.32
C THR A 152 25.48 -2.08 5.25
N CYS A 153 24.58 -2.68 4.47
CA CYS A 153 24.48 -4.13 4.27
C CYS A 153 24.87 -4.45 2.83
N THR A 154 25.93 -5.23 2.64
CA THR A 154 26.60 -5.44 1.35
C THR A 154 25.67 -6.02 0.27
N GLY A 155 24.78 -6.95 0.63
CA GLY A 155 23.82 -7.55 -0.32
C GLY A 155 22.71 -6.59 -0.80
N LEU A 156 22.35 -5.59 0.02
CA LEU A 156 21.30 -4.62 -0.30
C LEU A 156 21.82 -3.45 -1.15
N ALA A 157 23.07 -3.06 -0.95
CA ALA A 157 23.69 -1.95 -1.68
C ALA A 157 23.65 -2.11 -3.21
N THR A 158 23.74 -3.35 -3.70
CA THR A 158 23.66 -3.66 -5.13
C THR A 158 22.25 -3.47 -5.69
N LEU A 159 21.21 -3.83 -4.92
CA LEU A 159 19.81 -3.63 -5.31
C LEU A 159 19.44 -2.15 -5.32
N ASP A 160 19.87 -1.39 -4.32
CA ASP A 160 19.66 0.07 -4.22
C ASP A 160 20.20 0.80 -5.46
N HIS A 161 21.40 0.42 -5.91
CA HIS A 161 22.02 1.01 -7.11
C HIS A 161 21.26 0.63 -8.38
N ALA A 162 20.76 -0.60 -8.51
CA ALA A 162 19.99 -1.02 -9.68
C ALA A 162 18.65 -0.26 -9.80
N ASN A 163 17.99 -0.03 -8.67
CA ASN A 163 16.67 0.61 -8.59
C ASN A 163 16.70 2.13 -8.85
N THR A 164 17.86 2.78 -8.71
CA THR A 164 18.04 4.22 -8.93
C THR A 164 18.57 4.58 -10.33
N LYS A 165 19.23 3.63 -11.02
CA LYS A 165 19.94 3.86 -12.29
C LYS A 165 19.03 4.15 -13.50
N PHE A 166 17.78 3.67 -13.50
CA PHE A 166 16.88 3.72 -14.67
C PHE A 166 15.59 4.52 -14.40
N HIS A 167 15.73 5.77 -13.94
CA HIS A 167 14.58 6.64 -13.64
C HIS A 167 14.21 7.59 -14.79
N ASP A 168 15.11 7.86 -15.73
CA ASP A 168 14.81 8.72 -16.87
C ASP A 168 13.61 8.21 -17.70
N GLY A 169 12.71 9.14 -18.03
CA GLY A 169 11.44 8.84 -18.71
C GLY A 169 10.32 8.37 -17.80
N TYR A 170 10.56 8.22 -16.48
CA TYR A 170 9.55 7.91 -15.48
C TYR A 170 9.35 9.09 -14.52
N ASP A 171 8.09 9.36 -14.17
CA ASP A 171 7.80 10.19 -13.00
C ASP A 171 7.69 9.34 -11.72
N GLU A 172 7.43 8.04 -11.89
CA GLU A 172 7.30 7.08 -10.80
C GLU A 172 8.07 5.81 -11.15
N THR A 173 9.17 5.55 -10.46
CA THR A 173 10.00 4.35 -10.64
C THR A 173 9.42 3.11 -9.95
N GLY A 174 8.39 3.29 -9.12
CA GLY A 174 7.73 2.22 -8.38
C GLY A 174 6.66 2.73 -7.42
N LYS A 175 6.30 1.86 -6.46
CA LYS A 175 5.36 2.15 -5.36
C LYS A 175 5.93 1.62 -4.05
N GLY A 176 5.93 2.44 -3.01
CA GLY A 176 6.11 1.98 -1.63
C GLY A 176 4.74 1.69 -1.04
N CYS A 177 4.62 0.64 -0.25
CA CYS A 177 3.35 0.30 0.40
C CYS A 177 3.53 -0.29 1.79
N SER A 178 2.46 -0.26 2.57
CA SER A 178 2.32 -1.03 3.80
C SER A 178 0.98 -1.72 3.92
N LEU A 179 0.99 -2.88 4.56
CA LEU A 179 -0.20 -3.68 4.79
C LEU A 179 -0.12 -4.43 6.13
N CYS A 180 -1.25 -5.05 6.53
CA CYS A 180 -1.27 -5.97 7.65
C CYS A 180 -0.49 -7.25 7.33
N ALA A 181 0.62 -7.50 8.03
CA ALA A 181 1.49 -8.64 7.72
C ALA A 181 0.84 -10.01 7.95
N ARG A 182 -0.23 -10.10 8.76
CA ARG A 182 -0.93 -11.35 9.07
C ARG A 182 -2.08 -11.67 8.12
N HIS A 183 -2.80 -10.65 7.67
CA HIS A 183 -4.03 -10.81 6.90
C HIS A 183 -3.88 -10.38 5.44
N GLU A 184 -2.73 -9.81 5.06
CA GLU A 184 -2.43 -9.36 3.70
C GLU A 184 -3.41 -8.31 3.18
N ILE A 185 -3.89 -7.45 4.08
CA ILE A 185 -4.86 -6.39 3.77
C ILE A 185 -4.13 -5.06 3.78
N ILE A 186 -4.19 -4.36 2.64
CA ILE A 186 -3.55 -3.07 2.43
C ILE A 186 -4.24 -2.02 3.29
N LEU A 187 -3.47 -1.19 3.98
CA LEU A 187 -4.00 -0.23 4.95
C LEU A 187 -4.38 1.11 4.29
N LYS A 188 -5.16 1.90 5.03
CA LYS A 188 -5.58 3.25 4.64
C LYS A 188 -4.36 4.16 4.48
N ASN A 189 -4.31 4.93 3.39
CA ASN A 189 -3.20 5.84 3.06
C ASN A 189 -1.80 5.21 3.24
N ALA A 190 -1.69 3.93 2.89
CA ALA A 190 -0.48 3.15 3.08
C ALA A 190 0.31 2.93 1.78
N MET A 191 -0.07 3.54 0.66
CA MET A 191 0.67 3.47 -0.60
C MET A 191 1.14 4.87 -1.06
N GLY A 192 2.35 4.95 -1.61
CA GLY A 192 2.88 6.18 -2.20
C GLY A 192 3.75 5.92 -3.41
N ALA A 193 3.72 6.85 -4.37
CA ALA A 193 4.58 6.80 -5.56
C ALA A 193 6.05 7.04 -5.20
N LEU A 194 6.96 6.26 -5.79
CA LEU A 194 8.41 6.42 -5.66
C LEU A 194 8.95 7.22 -6.84
N GLN A 195 9.53 8.39 -6.61
CA GLN A 195 9.99 9.27 -7.70
C GLN A 195 11.32 8.80 -8.30
N VAL A 196 12.27 8.40 -7.44
CA VAL A 196 13.59 7.91 -7.84
C VAL A 196 14.03 6.88 -6.81
N GLY A 197 13.83 5.60 -7.15
CA GLY A 197 14.13 4.50 -6.22
C GLY A 197 13.27 4.56 -4.95
N GLU A 198 13.58 3.67 -4.02
CA GLU A 198 13.01 3.71 -2.68
C GLU A 198 13.87 4.62 -1.81
N ARG A 199 13.26 5.69 -1.27
CA ARG A 199 13.91 6.59 -0.31
C ARG A 199 13.19 6.54 1.02
N TYR A 200 13.91 6.74 2.11
CA TYR A 200 13.37 6.88 3.45
C TYR A 200 12.32 7.99 3.52
N ALA A 201 12.51 9.10 2.80
CA ALA A 201 11.51 10.16 2.71
C ALA A 201 10.13 9.66 2.24
N ASN A 202 10.12 8.72 1.28
CA ASN A 202 8.89 8.13 0.75
C ASN A 202 8.24 7.25 1.83
N ILE A 203 8.98 6.29 2.38
CA ILE A 203 8.47 5.31 3.36
C ILE A 203 8.09 5.97 4.70
N ASP A 204 8.84 6.97 5.16
CA ASP A 204 8.54 7.71 6.38
C ASP A 204 7.19 8.43 6.27
N PHE A 205 6.91 9.07 5.13
CA PHE A 205 5.63 9.76 4.90
C PHE A 205 4.47 8.77 4.78
N ILE A 206 4.66 7.67 4.06
CA ILE A 206 3.66 6.60 3.95
C ILE A 206 3.33 6.03 5.33
N LYS A 207 4.36 5.72 6.15
CA LYS A 207 4.17 5.26 7.52
C LYS A 207 3.41 6.27 8.37
N ALA A 208 3.74 7.55 8.29
CA ALA A 208 3.05 8.55 9.09
C ALA A 208 1.60 8.74 8.64
N SER A 209 1.34 8.68 7.34
CA SER A 209 -0.01 8.78 6.77
C SER A 209 -0.90 7.64 7.24
N LEU A 210 -0.44 6.38 7.15
CA LEU A 210 -1.23 5.24 7.63
C LEU A 210 -1.42 5.24 9.16
N LEU A 211 -0.47 5.76 9.93
CA LEU A 211 -0.55 5.77 11.40
C LEU A 211 -1.60 6.73 11.95
N GLN A 212 -2.11 7.66 11.15
CA GLN A 212 -3.29 8.46 11.50
C GLN A 212 -4.55 7.60 11.64
N HIS A 213 -4.57 6.45 10.97
CA HIS A 213 -5.69 5.50 10.97
C HIS A 213 -5.57 4.38 12.00
N ILE A 214 -4.48 4.36 12.77
CA ILE A 214 -4.20 3.33 13.76
C ILE A 214 -4.24 3.97 15.14
N HIS A 215 -5.05 3.40 16.03
CA HIS A 215 -5.24 3.91 17.38
C HIS A 215 -3.89 4.08 18.11
N LYS A 216 -3.70 5.25 18.73
CA LYS A 216 -2.40 5.71 19.26
C LYS A 216 -1.81 4.83 20.38
N HIS A 217 -2.63 4.06 21.06
CA HIS A 217 -2.18 3.16 22.14
C HIS A 217 -1.82 1.74 21.66
N LEU A 218 -2.07 1.41 20.37
CA LEU A 218 -1.72 0.10 19.86
C LEU A 218 -0.21 -0.06 19.74
N ALA A 219 0.26 -1.21 20.23
CA ALA A 219 1.60 -1.70 19.99
C ALA A 219 1.79 -2.01 18.50
N LEU A 220 2.95 -1.65 17.95
CA LEU A 220 3.28 -1.93 16.55
C LEU A 220 4.52 -2.82 16.46
N LEU A 221 4.43 -3.83 15.60
CA LEU A 221 5.60 -4.52 15.05
C LEU A 221 5.75 -4.07 13.59
N VAL A 222 6.96 -3.66 13.21
CA VAL A 222 7.27 -3.17 11.87
C VAL A 222 8.25 -4.10 11.20
N SER A 223 7.79 -4.78 10.16
CA SER A 223 8.59 -5.57 9.24
C SER A 223 8.98 -4.76 8.02
N TYR A 224 10.23 -4.83 7.60
CA TYR A 224 10.73 -4.18 6.39
C TYR A 224 12.09 -4.75 6.01
N ASP A 225 12.33 -4.99 4.72
CA ASP A 225 13.57 -5.58 4.20
C ASP A 225 14.79 -4.85 4.73
N ILE A 226 14.81 -3.52 4.59
CA ILE A 226 15.94 -2.70 5.03
C ILE A 226 15.74 -2.12 6.44
N VAL A 227 14.91 -2.73 7.29
CA VAL A 227 14.60 -2.18 8.63
C VAL A 227 15.85 -2.00 9.48
N CYS A 228 16.87 -2.85 9.32
CA CYS A 228 18.12 -2.76 10.08
C CYS A 228 18.88 -1.47 9.82
N GLN A 229 18.62 -0.82 8.68
CA GLN A 229 19.18 0.45 8.28
C GLN A 229 18.19 1.59 8.54
N TRP A 230 16.96 1.42 8.05
CA TRP A 230 15.91 2.42 8.11
C TRP A 230 15.54 2.81 9.55
N SER A 231 15.49 1.84 10.49
CA SER A 231 15.09 2.08 11.88
C SER A 231 16.07 2.96 12.68
N LYS A 232 17.36 3.00 12.33
CA LYS A 232 18.42 3.66 13.13
C LYS A 232 18.13 5.12 13.46
N LYS A 233 17.54 5.86 12.52
CA LYS A 233 17.22 7.30 12.67
C LYS A 233 15.73 7.60 12.46
N VAL A 234 14.88 6.57 12.41
CA VAL A 234 13.47 6.73 12.03
C VAL A 234 12.75 7.74 12.93
N ILE A 235 13.00 7.71 14.24
CA ILE A 235 12.39 8.63 15.21
C ILE A 235 12.70 10.09 14.84
N ASN A 236 13.97 10.38 14.55
CA ASN A 236 14.41 11.72 14.20
C ASN A 236 13.87 12.19 12.85
N ARG A 237 13.68 11.27 11.89
CA ARG A 237 13.09 11.60 10.59
C ARG A 237 11.58 11.84 10.71
N LEU A 238 10.88 10.98 11.45
CA LEU A 238 9.44 11.10 11.67
C LEU A 238 9.08 12.42 12.39
N LYS A 239 9.89 12.88 13.35
CA LYS A 239 9.72 14.20 13.99
C LYS A 239 9.81 15.38 13.01
N LYS A 240 10.45 15.22 11.84
CA LYS A 240 10.64 16.27 10.83
C LYS A 240 9.54 16.30 9.77
N LEU A 241 8.71 15.26 9.67
CA LEU A 241 7.59 15.16 8.71
C LEU A 241 6.64 16.35 8.78
N PRO A 242 5.91 16.76 7.74
CA PRO A 242 5.05 17.95 7.81
C PRO A 242 3.92 17.81 8.84
N PRO A 243 3.43 18.92 9.45
CA PRO A 243 2.42 18.90 10.51
C PRO A 243 1.20 18.03 10.23
N LEU A 244 0.72 18.02 8.97
CA LEU A 244 -0.38 17.19 8.48
C LEU A 244 -0.28 15.72 8.94
N VAL A 245 0.91 15.13 8.83
CA VAL A 245 1.16 13.73 9.17
C VAL A 245 2.01 13.56 10.44
N ARG A 246 2.44 14.66 11.06
CA ARG A 246 3.37 14.68 12.23
C ARG A 246 2.68 14.29 13.55
N LEU A 247 1.38 14.00 13.55
CA LEU A 247 0.58 13.86 14.77
C LEU A 247 1.14 12.81 15.75
N ASP A 248 1.38 13.29 16.97
CA ASP A 248 1.76 12.59 18.20
C ASP A 248 2.34 11.19 17.95
N LEU A 249 3.50 11.18 17.28
CA LEU A 249 4.34 10.01 17.13
C LEU A 249 4.99 9.70 18.47
N THR A 250 4.16 9.35 19.45
CA THR A 250 4.56 8.53 20.57
C THR A 250 5.19 7.26 20.02
N LEU A 251 6.28 6.84 20.62
CA LEU A 251 6.99 5.62 20.25
C LEU A 251 6.08 4.41 20.47
N ARG A 252 5.35 4.03 19.43
CA ARG A 252 4.40 2.89 19.42
C ARG A 252 5.05 1.57 18.96
N THR A 253 6.25 1.63 18.40
CA THR A 253 6.91 0.45 17.84
C THR A 253 7.64 -0.34 18.92
N ILE A 254 7.18 -1.57 19.16
CA ILE A 254 7.78 -2.51 20.12
C ILE A 254 8.94 -3.25 19.47
N SER A 255 8.83 -3.59 18.19
CA SER A 255 9.85 -4.38 17.50
C SER A 255 9.99 -4.02 16.03
N PHE A 256 11.23 -4.07 15.57
CA PHE A 256 11.58 -4.03 14.16
C PHE A 256 12.07 -5.41 13.75
N VAL A 257 11.61 -5.91 12.62
CA VAL A 257 11.99 -7.23 12.11
C VAL A 257 12.21 -7.20 10.60
N ILE A 258 12.99 -8.16 10.10
CA ILE A 258 13.15 -8.39 8.66
C ILE A 258 12.30 -9.62 8.29
N PRO A 259 11.58 -9.61 7.15
CA PRO A 259 10.86 -10.79 6.67
C PRO A 259 11.75 -12.04 6.57
N LYS A 260 11.17 -13.23 6.80
CA LYS A 260 11.93 -14.48 7.00
C LYS A 260 12.79 -14.90 5.81
N LEU A 261 12.40 -14.61 4.58
CA LEU A 261 13.17 -14.88 3.38
C LEU A 261 14.27 -13.82 3.23
N HIS A 262 13.91 -12.55 3.34
CA HIS A 262 14.81 -11.43 3.11
C HIS A 262 15.97 -11.39 4.09
N ILE A 263 15.75 -11.77 5.36
CA ILE A 263 16.76 -11.74 6.41
C ILE A 263 18.02 -12.56 6.07
N LEU A 264 17.90 -13.60 5.24
CA LEU A 264 19.02 -14.44 4.80
C LEU A 264 20.05 -13.65 3.97
N GLY A 265 19.63 -12.57 3.30
CA GLY A 265 20.49 -11.67 2.54
C GLY A 265 21.23 -10.63 3.40
N HIS A 266 20.99 -10.61 4.72
CA HIS A 266 21.61 -9.66 5.64
C HIS A 266 22.84 -10.21 6.37
N LEU A 267 23.66 -9.31 6.91
CA LEU A 267 24.76 -9.65 7.82
C LEU A 267 24.26 -10.46 9.01
N ILE A 268 25.09 -11.38 9.52
CA ILE A 268 24.76 -12.24 10.68
C ILE A 268 24.23 -11.42 11.87
N SER A 269 24.85 -10.28 12.17
CA SER A 269 24.41 -9.39 13.26
C SER A 269 23.00 -8.79 13.04
N CYS A 270 22.58 -8.63 11.78
CA CYS A 270 21.20 -8.27 11.46
C CYS A 270 20.26 -9.46 11.64
N GLN A 271 20.69 -10.67 11.25
CA GLN A 271 19.91 -11.89 11.40
C GLN A 271 19.61 -12.17 12.88
N GLU A 272 20.62 -12.05 13.75
CA GLU A 272 20.44 -12.24 15.20
C GLU A 272 19.49 -11.19 15.81
N LYS A 273 19.57 -9.93 15.36
CA LYS A 273 18.85 -8.81 15.97
C LYS A 273 17.42 -8.62 15.47
N PHE A 274 17.17 -8.87 14.19
CA PHE A 274 15.90 -8.54 13.52
C PHE A 274 15.11 -9.78 13.07
N SER A 275 15.50 -10.98 13.50
CA SER A 275 14.79 -12.21 13.16
C SER A 275 13.44 -12.33 13.88
N LEU A 276 12.41 -12.63 13.09
CA LEU A 276 11.10 -13.04 13.60
C LEU A 276 11.19 -14.27 14.50
N ASN A 277 12.11 -15.20 14.23
CA ASN A 277 12.25 -16.43 15.04
C ASN A 277 12.72 -16.15 16.48
N TYR A 278 13.34 -14.98 16.70
CA TYR A 278 13.82 -14.55 18.03
C TYR A 278 12.97 -13.42 18.62
N THR A 279 11.88 -13.02 17.95
CA THR A 279 11.03 -11.92 18.41
C THR A 279 9.84 -12.48 19.20
N HIS A 280 9.68 -12.06 20.46
CA HIS A 280 8.57 -12.49 21.30
C HIS A 280 7.21 -12.03 20.74
N GLY A 281 6.19 -12.88 20.87
CA GLY A 281 4.80 -12.53 20.55
C GLY A 281 4.44 -12.51 19.06
N VAL A 282 5.32 -12.96 18.16
CA VAL A 282 5.10 -12.92 16.71
C VAL A 282 4.51 -14.21 16.13
N GLY A 283 4.50 -15.29 16.91
CA GLY A 283 4.03 -16.61 16.45
C GLY A 283 4.79 -17.10 15.22
N GLN A 284 4.08 -17.72 14.27
CA GLN A 284 4.65 -18.20 13.00
C GLN A 284 4.56 -17.19 11.86
N THR A 285 4.43 -15.89 12.16
CA THR A 285 4.36 -14.83 11.13
C THR A 285 5.62 -14.86 10.26
N ASP A 286 5.46 -14.87 8.92
CA ASP A 286 6.56 -14.78 7.95
C ASP A 286 6.93 -13.32 7.61
N ALA A 287 5.93 -12.44 7.69
CA ALA A 287 5.95 -11.05 7.23
C ALA A 287 6.28 -10.86 5.74
N GLU A 288 6.05 -11.89 4.91
CA GLU A 288 6.29 -11.91 3.44
C GLU A 288 5.04 -11.54 2.63
N GLY A 289 3.91 -11.31 3.32
CA GLY A 289 2.60 -11.12 2.68
C GLY A 289 2.54 -9.99 1.64
N ILE A 290 3.41 -8.98 1.74
CA ILE A 290 3.46 -7.87 0.79
C ILE A 290 3.94 -8.31 -0.61
N GLU A 291 4.82 -9.29 -0.69
CA GLU A 291 5.27 -9.86 -1.97
C GLU A 291 4.13 -10.56 -2.71
N ARG A 292 3.22 -11.20 -1.98
CA ARG A 292 2.02 -11.83 -2.55
C ARG A 292 1.04 -10.79 -3.10
N VAL A 293 0.92 -9.64 -2.43
CA VAL A 293 0.16 -8.50 -2.96
C VAL A 293 0.81 -7.94 -4.21
N TRP A 294 2.15 -7.81 -4.25
CA TRP A 294 2.87 -7.39 -5.44
C TRP A 294 2.71 -8.34 -6.61
N ALA A 295 2.75 -9.65 -6.37
CA ALA A 295 2.44 -10.64 -7.40
C ALA A 295 1.00 -10.45 -7.93
N GLY A 296 0.03 -10.25 -7.04
CA GLY A 296 -1.37 -10.00 -7.40
C GLY A 296 -1.62 -8.69 -8.17
N LEU A 297 -0.82 -7.65 -7.93
CA LEU A 297 -0.86 -6.38 -8.66
C LEU A 297 0.03 -6.38 -9.91
N GLY A 298 1.02 -7.27 -9.99
CA GLY A 298 2.00 -7.29 -11.08
C GLY A 298 1.38 -7.46 -12.46
N GLY A 299 0.23 -8.13 -12.56
CA GLY A 299 -0.51 -8.32 -13.81
C GLY A 299 -1.05 -7.02 -14.44
N VAL A 300 -1.22 -5.94 -13.67
CA VAL A 300 -1.68 -4.65 -14.21
C VAL A 300 -0.54 -3.69 -14.55
N ALA A 301 0.70 -4.01 -14.20
CA ALA A 301 1.86 -3.13 -14.35
C ALA A 301 2.02 -2.59 -15.78
N THR A 302 1.85 -3.44 -16.79
CA THR A 302 1.98 -3.06 -18.21
C THR A 302 0.92 -2.05 -18.62
N SER A 303 -0.32 -2.23 -18.19
CA SER A 303 -1.43 -1.31 -18.48
C SER A 303 -1.29 0.03 -17.77
N LEU A 304 -0.78 0.02 -16.54
CA LEU A 304 -0.62 1.21 -15.69
C LEU A 304 0.51 2.12 -16.15
N LYS A 305 1.55 1.54 -16.77
CA LYS A 305 2.78 2.24 -17.14
C LYS A 305 2.58 3.44 -18.07
N GLU A 306 1.57 3.35 -18.94
CA GLU A 306 1.21 4.35 -19.95
C GLU A 306 0.00 5.23 -19.53
N MET A 307 -0.42 5.17 -18.26
CA MET A 307 -1.50 6.02 -17.75
C MET A 307 -0.97 7.37 -17.27
N GLY A 308 -1.82 8.40 -17.33
CA GLY A 308 -1.58 9.63 -16.59
C GLY A 308 -1.67 9.41 -15.06
N PRO A 309 -1.20 10.37 -14.25
CA PRO A 309 -1.04 10.18 -12.81
C PRO A 309 -2.35 9.86 -12.07
N GLY A 310 -3.42 10.64 -12.30
CA GLY A 310 -4.71 10.39 -11.66
C GLY A 310 -5.33 9.06 -12.06
N SER A 311 -5.34 8.75 -13.37
CA SER A 311 -5.88 7.48 -13.86
C SER A 311 -5.07 6.27 -13.37
N HIS A 312 -3.76 6.41 -13.22
CA HIS A 312 -2.87 5.40 -12.65
C HIS A 312 -3.21 5.10 -11.19
N HIS A 313 -3.32 6.13 -10.36
CA HIS A 313 -3.63 5.99 -8.93
C HIS A 313 -5.05 5.45 -8.73
N ASP A 314 -6.05 6.02 -9.42
CA ASP A 314 -7.45 5.57 -9.34
C ASP A 314 -7.61 4.08 -9.73
N THR A 315 -6.85 3.63 -10.74
CA THR A 315 -6.88 2.23 -11.18
C THR A 315 -6.24 1.31 -10.13
N LEU A 316 -5.10 1.71 -9.55
CA LEU A 316 -4.46 0.96 -8.48
C LEU A 316 -5.35 0.87 -7.23
N ASP A 317 -6.02 1.95 -6.84
CA ASP A 317 -6.99 1.94 -5.73
C ASP A 317 -8.13 0.94 -5.97
N ASP A 318 -8.67 0.87 -7.18
CA ASP A 318 -9.71 -0.13 -7.54
C ASP A 318 -9.18 -1.57 -7.41
N HIS A 319 -7.95 -1.82 -7.86
CA HIS A 319 -7.30 -3.14 -7.74
C HIS A 319 -6.98 -3.53 -6.30
N MET A 320 -6.44 -2.61 -5.50
CA MET A 320 -6.21 -2.81 -4.07
C MET A 320 -7.51 -3.01 -3.31
N GLY A 321 -8.53 -2.22 -3.66
CA GLY A 321 -9.89 -2.34 -3.15
C GLY A 321 -10.53 -3.69 -3.44
N HIS A 322 -10.25 -4.26 -4.60
CA HIS A 322 -10.68 -5.62 -4.94
C HIS A 322 -9.90 -6.68 -4.17
N TRP A 323 -8.57 -6.54 -4.06
CA TRP A 323 -7.73 -7.45 -3.29
C TRP A 323 -8.21 -7.55 -1.84
N ASN A 324 -8.34 -6.42 -1.16
CA ASN A 324 -8.83 -6.38 0.23
C ASN A 324 -10.22 -6.97 0.36
N TRP A 325 -11.14 -6.67 -0.58
CA TRP A 325 -12.49 -7.23 -0.56
C TRP A 325 -12.48 -8.77 -0.65
N CYS A 326 -11.69 -9.34 -1.56
CA CYS A 326 -11.55 -10.79 -1.69
C CYS A 326 -10.95 -11.42 -0.43
N LYS A 327 -9.92 -10.79 0.17
CA LYS A 327 -9.34 -11.24 1.43
C LYS A 327 -10.35 -11.24 2.57
N ILE A 328 -11.15 -10.18 2.70
CA ILE A 328 -12.18 -10.05 3.75
C ILE A 328 -13.28 -11.09 3.59
N VAL A 329 -13.85 -11.23 2.39
CA VAL A 329 -14.94 -12.19 2.14
C VAL A 329 -14.46 -13.63 2.34
N GLY A 330 -13.21 -13.93 2.00
CA GLY A 330 -12.60 -15.25 2.22
C GLY A 330 -12.10 -15.50 3.65
N LEU A 331 -12.01 -14.46 4.49
CA LEU A 331 -11.29 -14.54 5.76
C LEU A 331 -11.92 -15.54 6.73
N GLY A 332 -13.24 -15.53 6.87
CA GLY A 332 -13.95 -16.43 7.79
C GLY A 332 -13.71 -17.90 7.44
N LYS A 333 -13.83 -18.25 6.15
CA LYS A 333 -13.53 -19.61 5.66
C LYS A 333 -12.07 -19.97 5.89
N PHE A 334 -11.14 -19.09 5.54
CA PHE A 334 -9.71 -19.32 5.74
C PHE A 334 -9.37 -19.60 7.22
N ILE A 335 -9.96 -18.83 8.13
CA ILE A 335 -9.79 -19.04 9.58
C ILE A 335 -10.35 -20.40 9.99
N CYS A 336 -11.61 -20.71 9.65
CA CYS A 336 -12.22 -22.01 9.99
C CYS A 336 -11.38 -23.18 9.47
N ASP A 337 -10.97 -23.14 8.21
CA ASP A 337 -10.19 -24.21 7.60
C ASP A 337 -8.82 -24.33 8.30
N SER A 338 -8.17 -23.21 8.63
CA SER A 338 -6.86 -23.21 9.29
C SER A 338 -6.92 -23.74 10.73
N PHE A 339 -8.00 -23.49 11.48
CA PHE A 339 -8.13 -23.99 12.85
C PHE A 339 -8.46 -25.50 12.92
N LEU A 340 -9.13 -26.05 11.89
CA LEU A 340 -9.46 -27.49 11.84
C LEU A 340 -8.26 -28.40 11.55
N TYR A 341 -7.13 -27.86 11.09
CA TYR A 341 -5.90 -28.64 10.86
C TYR A 341 -4.93 -28.67 12.06
N TYR A 342 -5.23 -27.93 13.13
CA TYR A 342 -4.37 -27.83 14.33
C TYR A 342 -5.07 -28.26 15.63
N ILE A 343 -6.22 -28.94 15.52
CA ILE A 343 -6.88 -29.70 16.59
C ILE A 343 -6.97 -31.14 16.09
#